data_AF-A0A4R5MMK3-F1
#
_entry.id   AF-A0A4R5MMK3-F1
#
_cell.length_a   1.000
_cell.length_b   1.000
_cell.length_c   1.000
_cell.angle_alpha   90.00
_cell.angle_beta   90.00
_cell.angle_gamma   90.00
#
_symmetry.space_group_name_H-M   'P 1'
#
loop_
_entity.id
_entity.type
_entity.pdbx_description
1 polymer ?
#
loop_
_entity_poly.entity_id
_entity_poly.type
_entity_poly.pdbx_seq_one_letter_code
_entity_poly.pdbx_strand_id
1 'polypeptide(L)' 'MENDIDYGWFNKKRVNISKNFEVDFWAIKFGVKPDHIRDAVSATGRNSIKKIKVYLGIQ' A
#
# COMPACT_ATOMS: atom_id res chain seq x y z
N MET A 1 1.65 22.81 -8.52
CA MET A 1 1.07 21.68 -7.73
C MET A 1 0.76 20.61 -8.74
N GLU A 2 1.68 19.66 -8.90
CA GLU A 2 1.69 18.71 -10.02
C GLU A 2 0.53 17.73 -9.86
N ASN A 3 -0.36 17.71 -10.86
CA ASN A 3 -1.49 16.82 -10.94
C ASN A 3 -0.98 15.41 -11.26
N ASP A 4 -0.75 14.66 -10.20
CA ASP A 4 -0.08 13.36 -10.21
C ASP A 4 -1.05 12.25 -10.63
N ILE A 5 -1.56 12.37 -11.86
CA ILE A 5 -2.42 11.37 -12.51
C ILE A 5 -1.53 10.35 -13.22
N ASP A 6 -0.85 9.51 -12.45
CA ASP A 6 -0.08 8.36 -12.96
C ASP A 6 -1.02 7.18 -13.25
N TYR A 7 -1.41 7.04 -14.53
CA TYR A 7 -2.08 5.87 -15.09
C TYR A 7 -1.08 4.90 -15.77
N GLY A 8 0.19 4.88 -15.31
CA GLY A 8 1.32 4.11 -15.87
C GLY A 8 2.05 3.22 -14.86
N TRP A 9 1.28 2.41 -14.12
CA TRP A 9 1.70 1.25 -13.30
C TRP A 9 2.34 1.59 -11.94
N PHE A 10 1.49 1.90 -10.94
CA PHE A 10 1.84 1.97 -9.50
C PHE A 10 3.06 1.10 -9.14
N ASN A 11 4.05 1.68 -8.46
CA ASN A 11 5.28 0.98 -8.12
C ASN A 11 4.95 -0.31 -7.36
N LYS A 12 5.05 -1.49 -8.00
CA LYS A 12 4.72 -2.81 -7.41
C LYS A 12 5.47 -3.12 -6.10
N LYS A 13 6.45 -2.29 -5.73
CA LYS A 13 7.28 -2.44 -4.53
C LYS A 13 6.82 -1.54 -3.38
N ARG A 14 5.91 -0.58 -3.58
CA ARG A 14 5.47 0.39 -2.58
C ARG A 14 3.95 0.65 -2.59
N VAL A 15 3.43 1.17 -1.47
CA VAL A 15 2.05 1.64 -1.31
C VAL A 15 2.05 3.15 -1.07
N ASN A 16 1.27 3.92 -1.80
CA ASN A 16 1.02 5.31 -1.45
C ASN A 16 -0.27 5.43 -0.62
N ILE A 17 -0.15 5.57 0.69
CA ILE A 17 -1.31 5.67 1.60
C ILE A 17 -2.11 6.98 1.44
N SER A 18 -1.55 7.98 0.75
CA SER A 18 -2.26 9.22 0.39
C SER A 18 -3.20 9.04 -0.81
N LYS A 19 -3.00 7.98 -1.60
CA LYS A 19 -3.85 7.61 -2.74
C LYS A 19 -4.80 6.50 -2.31
N ASN A 20 -6.05 6.83 -1.98
CA ASN A 20 -7.04 5.84 -1.50
C ASN A 20 -7.17 4.63 -2.46
N PHE A 21 -7.15 4.87 -3.77
CA PHE A 21 -7.21 3.79 -4.76
C PHE A 21 -6.06 2.78 -4.64
N GLU A 22 -4.84 3.21 -4.28
CA GLU A 22 -3.71 2.29 -4.09
C GLU A 22 -3.90 1.45 -2.84
N VAL A 23 -4.38 2.07 -1.75
CA VAL A 23 -4.68 1.35 -0.50
C VAL A 23 -5.72 0.28 -0.77
N ASP A 24 -6.80 0.62 -1.46
CA ASP A 24 -7.88 -0.33 -1.79
C ASP A 24 -7.38 -1.44 -2.73
N PHE A 25 -6.60 -1.08 -3.75
CA PHE A 25 -5.99 -2.05 -4.66
C PHE A 25 -5.15 -3.10 -3.90
N TRP A 26 -4.26 -2.65 -3.00
CA TRP A 26 -3.41 -3.54 -2.23
C TRP A 26 -4.19 -4.31 -1.16
N ALA A 27 -5.20 -3.70 -0.54
CA ALA A 27 -6.10 -4.37 0.39
C ALA A 27 -6.81 -5.55 -0.29
N ILE A 28 -7.36 -5.34 -1.48
CA ILE A 28 -7.93 -6.41 -2.31
C ILE A 28 -6.88 -7.47 -2.65
N LYS A 29 -5.67 -7.04 -3.07
CA LYS A 29 -4.62 -7.98 -3.48
C LYS A 29 -4.10 -8.85 -2.35
N PHE A 30 -4.09 -8.32 -1.13
CA PHE A 30 -3.66 -9.00 0.09
C PHE A 30 -4.80 -9.70 0.84
N GLY A 31 -6.05 -9.45 0.46
CA GLY A 31 -7.22 -10.00 1.15
C GLY A 31 -7.41 -9.41 2.56
N VAL A 32 -7.01 -8.16 2.78
CA VAL A 32 -7.13 -7.47 4.07
C VAL A 32 -7.98 -6.21 3.94
N LYS A 33 -8.30 -5.56 5.07
CA LYS A 33 -8.98 -4.26 5.07
C LYS A 33 -8.01 -3.13 4.73
N PRO A 34 -8.46 -2.04 4.08
CA PRO A 34 -7.63 -0.85 3.80
C PRO A 34 -6.94 -0.28 5.05
N ASP A 35 -7.60 -0.34 6.20
CA ASP A 35 -7.03 0.15 7.47
C ASP A 35 -5.80 -0.65 7.90
N HIS A 36 -5.79 -1.97 7.70
CA HIS A 36 -4.62 -2.80 8.00
C HIS A 36 -3.41 -2.43 7.13
N ILE A 37 -3.62 -1.95 5.91
CA ILE A 37 -2.54 -1.45 5.06
C ILE A 37 -1.96 -0.15 5.65
N ARG A 38 -2.81 0.79 6.08
CA ARG A 38 -2.38 2.06 6.69
C ARG A 38 -1.66 1.82 8.02
N ASP A 39 -2.16 0.91 8.83
CA ASP A 39 -1.54 0.50 10.09
C ASP A 39 -0.18 -0.15 9.85
N ALA A 40 -0.07 -1.05 8.87
CA ALA A 40 1.20 -1.68 8.51
C ALA A 40 2.24 -0.66 8.03
N VAL A 41 1.84 0.34 7.24
CA VAL A 41 2.75 1.42 6.80
C VAL A 41 3.19 2.28 7.99
N SER A 42 2.26 2.60 8.89
CA SER A 42 2.54 3.39 10.10
C SER A 42 3.47 2.64 11.06
N ALA A 43 3.21 1.37 11.32
CA ALA A 43 4.00 0.52 12.21
C ALA A 43 5.41 0.21 11.66
N THR A 44 5.54 0.02 10.34
CA THR A 44 6.85 -0.29 9.72
C THR A 44 7.67 0.95 9.39
N GLY A 45 7.07 2.15 9.46
CA GLY A 45 7.64 3.44 9.06
C GLY A 45 8.06 3.49 7.59
N ARG A 46 7.62 2.53 6.78
CA ARG A 46 8.06 2.33 5.40
C ARG A 46 6.91 1.82 4.57
N ASN A 47 6.74 2.40 3.40
CA ASN A 47 5.67 2.02 2.50
C ASN A 47 6.00 0.84 1.58
N SER A 48 6.96 -0.02 1.95
CA SER A 48 7.39 -1.13 1.10
C SER A 48 6.49 -2.35 1.24
N ILE A 49 6.05 -2.90 0.10
CA ILE A 49 5.20 -4.10 0.03
C ILE A 49 5.80 -5.29 0.77
N LYS A 50 7.12 -5.49 0.69
CA LYS A 50 7.80 -6.59 1.40
C LYS A 50 7.63 -6.48 2.92
N LYS A 51 7.73 -5.28 3.47
CA LYS A 51 7.59 -5.06 4.92
C LYS A 51 6.14 -5.15 5.36
N ILE A 52 5.23 -4.61 4.55
CA ILE A 52 3.78 -4.74 4.78
C ILE A 52 3.38 -6.21 4.79
N LYS A 53 3.83 -7.01 3.81
CA LYS A 53 3.61 -8.46 3.78
C LYS A 53 4.10 -9.17 5.04
N VAL A 54 5.32 -8.87 5.49
CA VAL A 54 5.88 -9.44 6.73
C VAL A 54 5.06 -9.05 7.95
N TYR A 55 4.65 -7.78 8.05
CA TYR A 55 3.79 -7.31 9.15
C TYR A 55 2.42 -7.99 9.14
N LEU A 56 1.83 -8.17 7.96
CA LEU A 56 0.53 -8.81 7.78
C LEU A 56 0.59 -10.36 7.80
N GLY A 57 1.78 -10.96 7.89
CA GLY A 57 1.95 -12.42 7.85
C GLY A 57 1.63 -13.05 6.49
N ILE A 58 1.78 -12.31 5.40
CA ILE A 58 1.43 -12.73 4.03
C ILE A 58 2.72 -13.17 3.30
N GLN A 59 2.73 -14.37 2.73
CA GLN A 59 3.81 -14.88 1.87
C GLN A 59 3.81 -14.24 0.47
#